data_AF-A0A934VL45-F1
#
_entry.id   AF-A0A934VL45-F1
#
_cell.length_a   1.000
_cell.length_b   1.000
_cell.length_c   1.000
_cell.angle_alpha   90.00
_cell.angle_beta   90.00
_cell.angle_gamma   90.00
#
_symmetry.space_group_name_H-M   'P 1'
#
loop_
_entity.id
_entity.type
_entity.pdbx_description
1 polymer ?
#
loop_
_entity_poly.entity_id
_entity_poly.type
_entity_poly.pdbx_seq_one_letter_code
_entity_poly.pdbx_strand_id
1 'polypeptide(L)'
;MTDGQSFYLVLSIFYLIECIKLAPPGSIALVGRTGAFGRCAPRPPLMMAWGLKKTVFIAPFLPWPGAIYLVSSYTEKRKGFGRISTVSGIRRHQKLIQDVTRKLRPLAVINLINFFLLLPLVYIRTYDEGMILLTLAYSYATQFGTALHYRVLHKRLLPSFEADRLKTTLYTALLPWHAPRCYDELTLRCSLRWDPIAALAANAADKATLALLQQHWRNAHFLPKPEYPAPALAAAFKQVDLDPSDWLDAPKTLDGSLYCPCCHSGYTPPATHCADCKGVELVKA
;
A
#
# COMPACT_ATOMS: atom_id res chain seq x y z
N MET A 1 17.99 28.47 15.23
CA MET A 1 17.79 27.87 13.88
C MET A 1 17.88 28.98 12.88
N THR A 2 18.59 28.78 11.76
CA THR A 2 18.52 29.72 10.63
C THR A 2 17.20 29.54 9.89
N ASP A 3 16.74 30.57 9.18
CA ASP A 3 15.49 30.51 8.39
C ASP A 3 15.50 29.33 7.40
N GLY A 4 16.66 29.01 6.81
CA GLY A 4 16.85 27.84 5.96
C GLY A 4 16.63 26.51 6.71
N GLN A 5 17.11 26.36 7.94
CA GLN A 5 16.88 25.16 8.74
C GLN A 5 15.39 24.95 9.05
N SER A 6 14.68 26.04 9.38
CA SER A 6 13.23 26.01 9.60
C SER A 6 12.48 25.60 8.35
N PHE A 7 12.87 26.13 7.18
CA PHE A 7 12.28 25.76 5.90
C PHE A 7 12.45 24.26 5.59
N TYR A 8 13.66 23.71 5.73
CA TYR A 8 13.91 22.28 5.47
C TYR A 8 13.22 21.37 6.48
N LEU A 9 13.09 21.79 7.73
CA LEU A 9 12.33 21.06 8.74
C LEU A 9 10.86 20.96 8.34
N VAL A 10 10.24 22.08 7.95
CA VAL A 10 8.85 22.12 7.48
C VAL A 10 8.67 21.24 6.23
N LEU A 11 9.59 21.34 5.26
CA LEU A 11 9.59 20.52 4.05
C LEU A 11 9.66 19.01 4.38
N SER A 12 10.51 18.63 5.34
CA SER A 12 10.66 17.25 5.82
C SER A 12 9.41 16.75 6.54
N ILE A 13 8.79 17.58 7.36
CA ILE A 13 7.54 17.24 8.03
C ILE A 13 6.44 16.98 7.00
N PHE A 14 6.28 17.85 5.99
CA PHE A 14 5.28 17.62 4.93
C PHE A 14 5.55 16.35 4.11
N TYR A 15 6.82 16.04 3.85
CA TYR A 15 7.18 14.78 3.20
C TYR A 15 6.79 13.56 4.04
N LEU A 16 7.07 13.59 5.34
CA LEU A 16 6.69 12.51 6.26
C LEU A 16 5.17 12.37 6.38
N ILE A 17 4.43 13.48 6.40
CA ILE A 17 2.97 13.47 6.36
C ILE A 17 2.46 12.83 5.06
N GLU A 18 3.07 13.14 3.92
CA GLU A 18 2.74 12.48 2.64
C GLU A 18 3.06 10.98 2.61
N CYS A 19 3.92 10.49 3.50
CA CYS A 19 4.13 9.05 3.68
C CYS A 19 2.96 8.38 4.40
N ILE A 20 2.13 9.12 5.11
CA ILE A 20 0.93 8.61 5.78
C ILE A 20 -0.20 8.58 4.74
N LYS A 21 -0.58 7.38 4.30
CA LYS A 21 -1.66 7.16 3.35
C LYS A 21 -2.91 6.70 4.07
N LEU A 22 -4.02 7.38 3.83
CA LEU A 22 -5.32 7.04 4.37
C LEU A 22 -6.12 6.27 3.32
N ALA A 23 -6.65 5.10 3.69
CA ALA A 23 -7.52 4.31 2.83
C ALA A 23 -8.89 4.08 3.48
N PRO A 24 -9.90 3.65 2.70
CA PRO A 24 -11.17 3.17 3.24
C PRO A 24 -10.99 2.10 4.32
N PRO A 25 -11.96 1.97 5.24
CA PRO A 25 -11.89 0.96 6.30
C PRO A 25 -11.83 -0.46 5.70
N GLY A 26 -11.06 -1.33 6.34
CA GLY A 26 -10.86 -2.71 5.87
C GLY A 26 -10.00 -2.83 4.61
N SER A 27 -9.38 -1.74 4.15
CA SER A 27 -8.38 -1.85 3.07
C SER A 27 -7.19 -2.69 3.54
N ILE A 28 -6.61 -3.46 2.63
CA ILE A 28 -5.42 -4.27 2.86
C ILE A 28 -4.28 -3.71 1.99
N ALA A 29 -3.10 -3.52 2.59
CA ALA A 29 -1.90 -3.18 1.85
C ALA A 29 -1.18 -4.44 1.41
N LEU A 30 -0.93 -4.57 0.10
CA LEU A 30 -0.13 -5.63 -0.48
C LEU A 30 1.21 -5.08 -0.91
N VAL A 31 2.26 -5.88 -0.69
CA VAL A 31 3.64 -5.54 -1.05
C VAL A 31 4.00 -6.28 -2.34
N GLY A 32 4.45 -5.54 -3.36
CA GLY A 32 5.01 -6.19 -4.54
C GLY A 32 6.31 -6.96 -4.22
N ARG A 33 6.59 -8.04 -4.94
CA ARG A 33 7.79 -8.89 -4.78
C ARG A 33 9.12 -8.10 -4.78
N THR A 34 9.20 -7.01 -5.54
CA THR A 34 10.38 -6.13 -5.61
C THR A 34 10.56 -5.22 -4.38
N GLY A 35 9.52 -5.08 -3.56
CA GLY A 35 9.50 -4.21 -2.37
C GLY A 35 9.95 -4.87 -1.07
N ALA A 36 10.23 -6.18 -1.09
CA ALA A 36 10.55 -6.97 0.11
C ALA A 36 12.00 -6.77 0.63
N PHE A 37 12.69 -5.70 0.22
CA PHE A 37 14.07 -5.44 0.67
C PHE A 37 14.08 -4.91 2.12
N GLY A 38 14.24 -5.83 3.08
CA GLY A 38 14.62 -5.55 4.46
C GLY A 38 13.59 -4.71 5.26
N ARG A 39 14.11 -3.83 6.12
CA ARG A 39 13.31 -2.98 7.05
C ARG A 39 12.44 -1.93 6.36
N CYS A 40 12.56 -1.79 5.03
CA CYS A 40 11.77 -0.87 4.22
C CYS A 40 10.53 -1.53 3.60
N ALA A 41 10.27 -2.81 3.91
CA ALA A 41 9.02 -3.45 3.56
C ALA A 41 7.82 -2.68 4.18
N PRO A 42 6.72 -2.49 3.43
CA PRO A 42 5.48 -1.92 3.96
C PRO A 42 5.04 -2.69 5.21
N ARG A 43 4.74 -1.94 6.26
CA ARG A 43 4.24 -2.52 7.51
C ARG A 43 2.75 -2.85 7.36
N PRO A 44 2.24 -3.85 8.09
CA PRO A 44 0.80 -4.04 8.23
C PRO A 44 0.14 -2.72 8.69
N PRO A 45 -1.17 -2.53 8.43
CA PRO A 45 -1.88 -1.31 8.81
C PRO A 45 -1.61 -0.98 10.28
N LEU A 46 -1.02 0.19 10.54
CA LEU A 46 -0.47 0.53 11.86
C LEU A 46 -1.56 0.75 12.90
N MET A 47 -2.67 1.35 12.46
CA MET A 47 -3.80 1.66 13.32
C MET A 47 -5.03 1.96 12.46
N MET A 48 -6.21 1.66 12.99
CA MET A 48 -7.40 2.39 12.57
C MET A 48 -7.33 3.77 13.22
N ALA A 49 -7.54 4.84 12.46
CA ALA A 49 -7.74 6.15 13.07
C ALA A 49 -9.16 6.17 13.66
N TRP A 50 -9.29 5.95 14.98
CA TRP A 50 -10.56 5.67 15.68
C TRP A 50 -11.66 6.74 15.46
N GLY A 51 -11.32 7.96 15.03
CA GLY A 51 -12.31 8.98 14.67
C GLY A 51 -12.70 9.05 13.19
N LEU A 52 -11.83 8.60 12.27
CA LEU A 52 -12.02 8.82 10.82
C LEU A 52 -12.57 7.61 10.07
N LYS A 53 -12.69 6.44 10.72
CA LYS A 53 -13.04 5.16 10.09
C LYS A 53 -12.19 4.89 8.84
N LYS A 54 -10.91 5.29 8.87
CA LYS A 54 -9.93 5.06 7.80
C LYS A 54 -8.80 4.19 8.31
N THR A 55 -8.31 3.32 7.45
CA THR A 55 -7.11 2.54 7.71
C THR A 55 -5.89 3.38 7.37
N VAL A 56 -4.93 3.47 8.28
CA VAL A 56 -3.71 4.26 8.11
C VAL A 56 -2.56 3.34 7.69
N PHE A 57 -1.90 3.70 6.60
CA PHE A 57 -0.71 3.03 6.10
C PHE A 57 0.46 4.00 6.09
N ILE A 58 1.66 3.49 6.39
CA ILE A 58 2.89 4.23 6.17
C ILE A 58 3.56 3.68 4.92
N ALA A 59 3.61 4.51 3.89
CA ALA A 59 4.36 4.23 2.69
C ALA A 59 5.86 4.27 2.95
N PRO A 60 6.67 3.48 2.20
CA PRO A 60 8.12 3.46 2.40
C PRO A 60 8.69 4.88 2.28
N PHE A 61 9.69 5.19 3.10
CA PHE A 61 10.31 6.52 3.09
C PHE A 61 10.94 6.83 1.73
N LEU A 62 11.52 5.83 1.06
CA LEU A 62 12.00 5.97 -0.30
C LEU A 62 10.91 5.54 -1.29
N PRO A 63 10.68 6.28 -2.39
CA PRO A 63 9.71 5.91 -3.42
C PRO A 63 10.16 4.71 -4.28
N TRP A 64 11.31 4.11 -3.96
CA TRP A 64 11.89 2.91 -4.58
C TRP A 64 12.32 1.95 -3.46
N PRO A 65 12.15 0.61 -3.56
CA PRO A 65 11.54 -0.21 -4.64
C PRO A 65 10.10 -0.67 -4.35
N GLY A 66 9.56 -0.31 -3.18
CA GLY A 66 8.30 -0.85 -2.68
C GLY A 66 7.08 -0.23 -3.37
N ALA A 67 6.40 -1.01 -4.22
CA ALA A 67 5.04 -0.69 -4.61
C ALA A 67 4.09 -1.14 -3.48
N ILE A 68 3.39 -0.20 -2.86
CA ILE A 68 2.23 -0.52 -2.02
C ILE A 68 1.00 -0.50 -2.90
N TYR A 69 0.29 -1.63 -2.90
CA TYR A 69 -1.03 -1.71 -3.50
C TYR A 69 -2.06 -1.64 -2.39
N LEU A 70 -3.07 -0.78 -2.55
CA LEU A 70 -4.20 -0.73 -1.64
C LEU A 70 -5.38 -1.41 -2.29
N VAL A 71 -5.92 -2.35 -1.56
CA VAL A 71 -7.04 -3.15 -2.01
C VAL A 71 -8.19 -2.87 -1.06
N SER A 72 -9.30 -2.33 -1.58
CA SER A 72 -10.47 -2.00 -0.75
C SER A 72 -11.25 -3.25 -0.35
N SER A 73 -11.82 -3.22 0.86
CA SER A 73 -12.74 -4.26 1.36
C SER A 73 -13.91 -4.48 0.41
N TYR A 74 -14.44 -5.71 0.42
CA TYR A 74 -15.59 -6.13 -0.38
C TYR A 74 -16.87 -5.31 -0.11
N THR A 75 -16.97 -4.73 1.08
CA THR A 75 -18.17 -4.02 1.55
C THR A 75 -18.41 -2.69 0.82
N GLU A 76 -17.38 -2.05 0.30
CA GLU A 76 -17.55 -0.87 -0.55
C GLU A 76 -17.97 -1.29 -1.97
N LYS A 77 -19.29 -1.29 -2.22
CA LYS A 77 -19.83 -1.26 -3.59
C LYS A 77 -19.43 0.04 -4.27
N ARG A 78 -18.18 0.15 -4.74
CA ARG A 78 -17.79 1.23 -5.66
C ARG A 78 -18.49 1.00 -6.99
N LYS A 79 -19.64 1.65 -7.15
CA LYS A 79 -20.34 1.78 -8.43
C LYS A 79 -19.42 2.55 -9.38
N GLY A 80 -19.12 2.00 -10.55
CA GLY A 80 -18.67 2.78 -11.71
C GLY A 80 -17.31 2.45 -12.33
N PHE A 81 -16.46 1.62 -11.72
CA PHE A 81 -15.19 1.23 -12.34
C PHE A 81 -15.15 -0.26 -12.61
N GLY A 82 -14.84 -0.65 -13.85
CA GLY A 82 -14.62 -2.05 -14.21
C GLY A 82 -13.58 -2.66 -13.27
N ARG A 83 -14.06 -3.52 -12.36
CA ARG A 83 -13.26 -4.19 -11.35
C ARG A 83 -12.49 -5.32 -12.02
N ILE A 84 -11.19 -5.37 -11.79
CA ILE A 84 -10.39 -6.48 -12.30
C ILE A 84 -10.52 -7.61 -11.28
N SER A 85 -11.33 -8.62 -11.63
CA SER A 85 -11.69 -9.73 -10.73
C SER A 85 -10.86 -10.99 -10.94
N THR A 86 -10.06 -11.06 -12.00
CA THR A 86 -9.24 -12.24 -12.29
C THR A 86 -7.81 -12.04 -11.80
N VAL A 87 -7.23 -13.10 -11.24
CA VAL A 87 -5.85 -13.11 -10.75
C VAL A 87 -4.88 -12.80 -11.89
N SER A 88 -5.08 -13.41 -13.06
CA SER A 88 -4.28 -13.15 -14.25
C SER A 88 -4.39 -11.71 -14.74
N GLY A 89 -5.59 -11.12 -14.68
CA GLY A 89 -5.83 -9.72 -14.99
C GLY A 89 -5.08 -8.79 -14.05
N ILE A 90 -5.11 -9.06 -12.74
CA ILE A 90 -4.38 -8.28 -11.74
C ILE A 90 -2.87 -8.38 -11.96
N ARG A 91 -2.31 -9.58 -12.16
CA ARG A 91 -0.87 -9.75 -12.45
C ARG A 91 -0.44 -9.00 -13.72
N ARG A 92 -1.24 -9.06 -14.79
CA ARG A 92 -0.98 -8.31 -16.03
C ARG A 92 -1.04 -6.80 -15.79
N HIS A 93 -2.04 -6.33 -15.05
CA HIS A 93 -2.18 -4.91 -14.73
C HIS A 93 -1.05 -4.42 -13.81
N GLN A 94 -0.64 -5.21 -12.84
CA GLN A 94 0.52 -4.93 -11.98
C GLN A 94 1.80 -4.78 -12.81
N LYS A 95 2.06 -5.71 -13.74
CA LYS A 95 3.19 -5.62 -14.66
C LYS A 95 3.10 -4.38 -15.54
N LEU A 96 1.93 -4.08 -16.10
CA LEU A 96 1.71 -2.87 -16.88
C LEU A 96 2.04 -1.60 -16.09
N ILE A 97 1.55 -1.49 -14.84
CA ILE A 97 1.84 -0.35 -13.97
C ILE A 97 3.36 -0.25 -13.75
N GLN A 98 4.03 -1.35 -13.42
CA GLN A 98 5.48 -1.38 -13.22
C GLN A 98 6.26 -0.92 -14.47
N ASP A 99 5.89 -1.45 -15.64
CA ASP A 99 6.56 -1.14 -16.91
C ASP A 99 6.36 0.33 -17.30
N VAL A 100 5.13 0.83 -17.19
CA VAL A 100 4.75 2.19 -17.56
C VAL A 100 5.36 3.22 -16.60
N THR A 101 5.46 2.90 -15.30
CA THR A 101 6.01 3.81 -14.28
C THR A 101 7.53 3.69 -14.09
N ARG A 102 8.19 2.77 -14.80
CA ARG A 102 9.64 2.51 -14.68
C ARG A 102 10.49 3.77 -14.79
N LYS A 103 10.12 4.71 -15.66
CA LYS A 103 10.82 6.00 -15.84
C LYS A 103 10.43 7.07 -14.80
N LEU A 104 9.21 6.99 -14.25
CA LEU A 104 8.75 7.95 -13.23
C LEU A 104 9.47 7.74 -11.89
N ARG A 105 9.82 6.50 -11.55
CA ARG A 105 10.52 6.16 -10.29
C ARG A 105 11.88 6.86 -10.13
N PRO A 106 12.84 6.78 -11.08
CA PRO A 106 14.10 7.49 -10.94
C PRO A 106 13.89 9.02 -10.88
N LEU A 107 12.92 9.57 -11.62
CA LEU A 107 12.58 11.00 -11.53
C LEU A 107 12.09 11.39 -10.13
N ALA A 108 11.26 10.55 -9.51
CA ALA A 108 10.81 10.75 -8.13
C ALA A 108 11.98 10.72 -7.12
N VAL A 109 12.92 9.77 -7.29
CA VAL A 109 14.15 9.70 -6.47
C VAL A 109 15.05 10.91 -6.70
N ILE A 110 15.23 11.36 -7.94
CA ILE A 110 16.01 12.56 -8.26
C ILE A 110 15.38 13.79 -7.59
N ASN A 111 14.05 13.94 -7.64
CA ASN A 111 13.36 15.03 -6.94
C ASN A 111 13.60 14.98 -5.43
N LEU A 112 13.55 13.78 -4.83
CA LEU A 112 13.86 13.60 -3.40
C LEU A 112 15.31 14.03 -3.09
N ILE A 113 16.28 13.56 -3.87
CA ILE A 113 17.70 13.91 -3.70
C ILE A 113 17.91 15.41 -3.88
N ASN A 114 17.31 16.01 -4.91
CA ASN A 114 17.46 17.43 -5.22
C ASN A 114 17.02 18.32 -4.04
N PHE A 115 15.80 18.11 -3.53
CA PHE A 115 15.22 18.96 -2.49
C PHE A 115 15.68 18.64 -1.07
N PHE A 116 15.97 17.37 -0.75
CA PHE A 116 16.29 16.94 0.62
C PHE A 116 17.78 16.66 0.87
N LEU A 117 18.61 16.62 -0.17
CA LEU A 117 20.04 16.38 -0.02
C LEU A 117 20.89 17.44 -0.75
N LEU A 118 20.70 17.61 -2.06
CA LEU A 118 21.55 18.49 -2.87
C LEU A 118 21.39 19.96 -2.48
N LEU A 119 20.15 20.46 -2.41
CA LEU A 119 19.88 21.86 -2.09
C LEU A 119 20.40 22.25 -0.68
N PRO A 120 20.17 21.46 0.39
CA PRO A 120 20.80 21.70 1.69
C PRO A 120 22.33 21.69 1.65
N LEU A 121 22.93 20.75 0.92
CA LEU A 121 24.39 20.64 0.82
C LEU A 121 25.01 21.85 0.13
N VAL A 122 24.41 22.32 -0.97
CA VAL A 122 24.85 23.54 -1.67
C VAL A 122 24.70 24.74 -0.74
N TYR A 123 23.53 24.89 -0.10
CA TYR A 123 23.26 25.97 0.84
C TYR A 123 24.29 26.06 1.97
N ILE A 124 24.65 24.92 2.59
CA ILE A 124 25.60 24.87 3.71
C ILE A 124 27.06 25.08 3.24
N ARG A 125 27.41 24.62 2.03
CA ARG A 125 28.81 24.56 1.60
C ARG A 125 29.27 25.81 0.86
N THR A 126 28.44 26.41 0.01
CA THR A 126 28.88 27.52 -0.85
C THR A 126 28.48 28.88 -0.31
N TYR A 127 27.31 29.01 0.34
CA TYR A 127 26.68 30.30 0.67
C TYR A 127 26.55 31.27 -0.53
N ASP A 128 26.74 30.77 -1.75
CA ASP A 128 26.70 31.52 -2.99
C ASP A 128 25.26 31.52 -3.54
N GLU A 129 24.66 32.71 -3.62
CA GLU A 129 23.30 32.92 -4.09
C GLU A 129 23.08 32.38 -5.51
N GLY A 130 24.04 32.58 -6.42
CA GLY A 130 23.95 32.11 -7.80
C GLY A 130 23.90 30.59 -7.89
N MET A 131 24.75 29.90 -7.10
CA MET A 131 24.75 28.44 -7.03
C MET A 131 23.46 27.87 -6.42
N ILE A 132 22.92 28.53 -5.40
CA ILE A 132 21.65 28.17 -4.79
C ILE A 132 20.50 28.33 -5.79
N LEU A 133 20.42 29.48 -6.48
CA LEU A 133 19.39 29.76 -7.49
C LEU A 133 19.47 28.78 -8.67
N LEU A 134 20.67 28.45 -9.14
CA LEU A 134 20.86 27.46 -10.21
C LEU A 134 20.39 26.07 -9.77
N THR A 135 20.73 25.65 -8.55
CA THR A 135 20.30 24.36 -7.99
C THR A 135 18.79 24.31 -7.81
N LEU A 136 18.19 25.42 -7.37
CA LEU A 136 16.74 25.57 -7.22
C LEU A 136 16.04 25.50 -8.59
N ALA A 137 16.55 26.22 -9.59
CA ALA A 137 16.03 26.19 -10.95
C ALA A 137 16.10 24.78 -11.56
N TYR A 138 17.22 24.08 -11.40
CA TYR A 138 17.37 22.68 -11.79
C TYR A 138 16.34 21.78 -11.09
N SER A 139 16.19 21.94 -9.77
CA SER A 139 15.23 21.15 -8.98
C SER A 139 13.80 21.34 -9.50
N TYR A 140 13.36 22.58 -9.72
CA TYR A 140 12.04 22.86 -10.27
C TYR A 140 11.87 22.39 -11.72
N ALA A 141 12.91 22.48 -12.56
CA ALA A 141 12.86 21.92 -13.91
C ALA A 141 12.65 20.41 -13.88
N THR A 142 13.36 19.69 -12.99
CA THR A 142 13.14 18.24 -12.81
C THR A 142 11.75 17.93 -12.27
N GLN A 143 11.23 18.76 -11.35
CA GLN A 143 9.88 18.61 -10.79
C GLN A 143 8.79 18.81 -11.85
N PHE A 144 8.92 19.84 -12.68
CA PHE A 144 8.00 20.11 -13.78
C PHE A 144 8.01 18.98 -14.81
N GLY A 145 9.19 18.47 -15.17
CA GLY A 145 9.34 17.29 -16.03
C GLY A 145 8.64 16.05 -15.45
N THR A 146 8.78 15.80 -14.14
CA THR A 146 8.06 14.74 -13.43
C THR A 146 6.55 14.93 -13.50
N ALA A 147 6.05 16.16 -13.31
CA ALA A 147 4.63 16.46 -13.36
C ALA A 147 4.02 16.23 -14.76
N LEU A 148 4.72 16.64 -15.82
CA LEU A 148 4.29 16.38 -17.20
C LEU A 148 4.26 14.87 -17.50
N HIS A 149 5.30 14.15 -17.10
CA HIS A 149 5.35 12.70 -17.27
C HIS A 149 4.23 12.01 -16.49
N TYR A 150 4.02 12.40 -15.24
CA TYR A 150 2.91 11.94 -14.40
C TYR A 150 1.55 12.19 -15.08
N ARG A 151 1.30 13.38 -15.63
CA ARG A 151 0.03 13.71 -16.29
C ARG A 151 -0.27 12.77 -17.46
N VAL A 152 0.75 12.46 -18.27
CA VAL A 152 0.64 11.52 -19.40
C VAL A 152 0.31 10.12 -18.89
N LEU A 153 1.03 9.64 -17.87
CA LEU A 153 0.78 8.32 -17.28
C LEU A 153 -0.59 8.23 -16.61
N HIS A 154 -1.00 9.28 -15.91
CA HIS A 154 -2.31 9.37 -15.27
C HIS A 154 -3.44 9.34 -16.30
N LYS A 155 -3.33 10.07 -17.41
CA LYS A 155 -4.32 9.99 -18.50
C LYS A 155 -4.41 8.57 -19.07
N ARG A 156 -3.27 7.89 -19.21
CA ARG A 156 -3.20 6.53 -19.76
C ARG A 156 -3.75 5.45 -18.82
N LEU A 157 -3.39 5.49 -17.54
CA LEU A 157 -3.76 4.46 -16.56
C LEU A 157 -5.14 4.70 -15.91
N LEU A 158 -5.51 5.98 -15.76
CA LEU A 158 -6.71 6.43 -15.05
C LEU A 158 -7.51 7.42 -15.91
N PRO A 159 -8.01 7.00 -17.09
CA PRO A 159 -8.74 7.90 -18.00
C PRO A 159 -10.00 8.48 -17.38
N SER A 160 -10.65 7.75 -16.47
CA SER A 160 -11.89 8.16 -15.80
C SER A 160 -11.71 9.18 -14.66
N PHE A 161 -10.47 9.46 -14.24
CA PHE A 161 -10.18 10.39 -13.13
C PHE A 161 -9.76 11.77 -13.65
N GLU A 162 -10.61 12.39 -14.46
CA GLU A 162 -10.25 13.65 -15.15
C GLU A 162 -10.11 14.83 -14.19
N ALA A 163 -11.04 14.96 -13.25
CA ALA A 163 -11.04 16.04 -12.25
C ALA A 163 -9.79 15.98 -11.35
N ASP A 164 -9.42 14.78 -10.90
CA ASP A 164 -8.25 14.57 -10.05
C ASP A 164 -6.94 14.84 -10.81
N ARG A 165 -6.90 14.57 -12.13
CA ARG A 165 -5.68 14.65 -12.96
C ARG A 165 -5.02 16.02 -12.91
N LEU A 166 -5.80 17.09 -13.08
CA LEU A 166 -5.25 18.45 -13.07
C LEU A 166 -4.70 18.80 -11.68
N LYS A 167 -5.49 18.51 -10.64
CA LYS A 167 -5.13 18.75 -9.25
C LYS A 167 -3.83 18.06 -8.86
N THR A 168 -3.72 16.75 -9.12
CA THR A 168 -2.52 15.96 -8.76
C THR A 168 -1.31 16.32 -9.61
N THR A 169 -1.50 16.74 -10.86
CA THR A 169 -0.43 17.28 -11.70
C THR A 169 0.11 18.59 -11.13
N LEU A 170 -0.78 19.52 -10.73
CA LEU A 170 -0.38 20.79 -10.13
C LEU A 170 0.33 20.58 -8.80
N TYR A 171 -0.15 19.67 -7.95
CA TYR A 171 0.55 19.32 -6.71
C TYR A 171 1.93 18.74 -6.97
N THR A 172 2.06 17.88 -7.98
CA THR A 172 3.37 17.35 -8.39
C THR A 172 4.29 18.45 -8.93
N ALA A 173 3.76 19.42 -9.68
CA ALA A 173 4.54 20.52 -10.27
C ALA A 173 4.97 21.59 -9.25
N LEU A 174 4.16 21.84 -8.22
CA LEU A 174 4.32 22.98 -7.31
C LEU A 174 4.81 22.58 -5.91
N LEU A 175 4.55 21.35 -5.45
CA LEU A 175 4.85 20.92 -4.09
C LEU A 175 6.04 19.94 -4.08
N PRO A 176 7.24 20.37 -3.64
CA PRO A 176 8.46 19.56 -3.72
C PRO A 176 8.40 18.27 -2.88
N TRP A 177 7.57 18.23 -1.84
CA TRP A 177 7.33 17.01 -1.05
C TRP A 177 6.37 16.02 -1.72
N HIS A 178 5.49 16.48 -2.63
CA HIS A 178 4.53 15.62 -3.34
C HIS A 178 5.17 14.95 -4.57
N ALA A 179 6.09 15.63 -5.25
CA ALA A 179 6.70 15.12 -6.48
C ALA A 179 7.38 13.74 -6.34
N PRO A 180 8.13 13.45 -5.26
CA PRO A 180 8.68 12.11 -5.03
C PRO A 180 7.62 11.03 -4.79
N ARG A 181 6.38 11.40 -4.44
CA ARG A 181 5.28 10.47 -4.10
C ARG A 181 4.27 10.29 -5.22
N CYS A 182 4.47 10.93 -6.37
CA CYS A 182 3.53 10.86 -7.49
C CYS A 182 3.35 9.41 -8.02
N TYR A 183 4.41 8.59 -7.98
CA TYR A 183 4.33 7.17 -8.35
C TYR A 183 3.42 6.36 -7.41
N ASP A 184 3.50 6.63 -6.11
CA ASP A 184 2.69 5.95 -5.11
C ASP A 184 1.22 6.24 -5.35
N GLU A 185 0.84 7.50 -5.56
CA GLU A 185 -0.54 7.90 -5.85
C GLU A 185 -1.10 7.16 -7.08
N LEU A 186 -0.34 7.04 -8.17
CA LEU A 186 -0.78 6.27 -9.35
C LEU A 186 -1.02 4.79 -9.00
N THR A 187 -0.09 4.19 -8.27
CA THR A 187 -0.16 2.77 -7.90
C THR A 187 -1.35 2.49 -6.98
N LEU A 188 -1.57 3.34 -5.99
CA LEU A 188 -2.70 3.26 -5.07
C LEU A 188 -4.02 3.39 -5.84
N ARG A 189 -4.16 4.41 -6.68
CA ARG A 189 -5.39 4.63 -7.47
C ARG A 189 -5.67 3.50 -8.45
N CYS A 190 -4.66 2.92 -9.07
CA CYS A 190 -4.83 1.78 -9.98
C CYS A 190 -5.22 0.49 -9.23
N SER A 191 -4.68 0.27 -8.02
CA SER A 191 -4.95 -0.93 -7.21
C SER A 191 -6.31 -0.92 -6.53
N LEU A 192 -6.88 0.26 -6.26
CA LEU A 192 -8.27 0.40 -5.77
C LEU A 192 -9.34 -0.18 -6.71
N ARG A 193 -8.98 -0.54 -7.95
CA ARG A 193 -9.87 -1.19 -8.93
C ARG A 193 -9.83 -2.71 -8.89
N TRP A 194 -8.97 -3.29 -8.07
CA TRP A 194 -8.79 -4.74 -8.01
C TRP A 194 -9.85 -5.37 -7.11
N ASP A 195 -10.25 -6.59 -7.44
CA ASP A 195 -11.01 -7.41 -6.50
C ASP A 195 -10.08 -7.88 -5.36
N PRO A 196 -10.50 -7.76 -4.09
CA PRO A 196 -9.63 -8.04 -2.96
C PRO A 196 -9.16 -9.48 -2.89
N ILE A 197 -10.07 -10.41 -3.13
CA ILE A 197 -9.75 -11.83 -3.07
C ILE A 197 -8.78 -12.16 -4.20
N ALA A 198 -9.08 -11.71 -5.41
CA ALA A 198 -8.20 -11.93 -6.55
C ALA A 198 -6.83 -11.26 -6.38
N ALA A 199 -6.76 -10.10 -5.74
CA ALA A 199 -5.50 -9.40 -5.46
C ALA A 199 -4.65 -10.14 -4.42
N LEU A 200 -5.27 -10.66 -3.35
CA LEU A 200 -4.60 -11.51 -2.36
C LEU A 200 -4.08 -12.79 -3.03
N ALA A 201 -4.92 -13.50 -3.78
CA ALA A 201 -4.53 -14.71 -4.50
C ALA A 201 -3.42 -14.43 -5.52
N ALA A 202 -3.47 -13.31 -6.24
CA ALA A 202 -2.43 -12.90 -7.19
C ALA A 202 -1.05 -12.76 -6.53
N ASN A 203 -1.01 -12.36 -5.25
CA ASN A 203 0.18 -12.10 -4.46
C ASN A 203 0.45 -13.17 -3.39
N ALA A 204 -0.19 -14.35 -3.45
CA ALA A 204 -0.05 -15.42 -2.46
C ALA A 204 1.36 -16.04 -2.37
N ALA A 205 2.28 -15.69 -3.28
CA ALA A 205 3.69 -16.07 -3.17
C ALA A 205 4.41 -15.37 -2.00
N ASP A 206 3.86 -14.24 -1.52
CA ASP A 206 4.34 -13.55 -0.33
C ASP A 206 3.77 -14.21 0.94
N LYS A 207 4.64 -14.52 1.92
CA LYS A 207 4.26 -15.25 3.12
C LYS A 207 3.22 -14.50 3.97
N ALA A 208 3.33 -13.17 4.08
CA ALA A 208 2.38 -12.38 4.84
C ALA A 208 1.00 -12.35 4.16
N THR A 209 0.99 -12.22 2.84
CA THR A 209 -0.22 -12.30 2.02
C THR A 209 -0.88 -13.67 2.10
N LEU A 210 -0.09 -14.75 2.06
CA LEU A 210 -0.59 -16.12 2.21
C LEU A 210 -1.21 -16.33 3.61
N ALA A 211 -0.55 -15.87 4.67
CA ALA A 211 -1.09 -15.96 6.03
C ALA A 211 -2.44 -15.23 6.19
N LEU A 212 -2.59 -14.05 5.57
CA LEU A 212 -3.87 -13.34 5.52
C LEU A 212 -4.93 -14.14 4.73
N LEU A 213 -4.55 -14.74 3.61
CA LEU A 213 -5.45 -15.56 2.80
C LEU A 213 -5.94 -16.79 3.57
N GLN A 214 -5.04 -17.47 4.29
CA GLN A 214 -5.34 -18.58 5.19
C GLN A 214 -6.30 -18.14 6.31
N GLN A 215 -6.04 -16.99 6.93
CA GLN A 215 -6.92 -16.43 7.95
C GLN A 215 -8.33 -16.15 7.38
N HIS A 216 -8.43 -15.55 6.19
CA HIS A 216 -9.71 -15.31 5.54
C HIS A 216 -10.44 -16.60 5.17
N TRP A 217 -9.71 -17.65 4.79
CA TRP A 217 -10.29 -18.98 4.56
C TRP A 217 -10.89 -19.56 5.84
N ARG A 218 -10.14 -19.60 6.94
CA ARG A 218 -10.64 -20.06 8.24
C ARG A 218 -11.84 -19.23 8.71
N ASN A 219 -11.74 -17.92 8.62
CA ASN A 219 -12.84 -17.00 8.93
C ASN A 219 -14.10 -17.34 8.13
N ALA A 220 -13.98 -17.74 6.86
CA ALA A 220 -15.12 -18.11 6.03
C ALA A 220 -15.85 -19.38 6.48
N HIS A 221 -15.16 -20.27 7.21
CA HIS A 221 -15.72 -21.52 7.73
C HIS A 221 -16.24 -21.39 9.17
N PHE A 222 -15.56 -20.61 10.02
CA PHE A 222 -15.85 -20.58 11.45
C PHE A 222 -16.57 -19.31 11.93
N LEU A 223 -16.54 -18.20 11.18
CA LEU A 223 -17.31 -17.01 11.55
C LEU A 223 -18.74 -17.10 11.01
N PRO A 224 -19.76 -16.67 11.78
CA PRO A 224 -21.15 -16.67 11.32
C PRO A 224 -21.41 -15.66 10.19
N LYS A 225 -20.62 -14.58 10.13
CA LYS A 225 -20.72 -13.52 9.12
C LYS A 225 -19.32 -13.17 8.61
N PRO A 226 -18.72 -14.00 7.75
CA PRO A 226 -17.39 -13.74 7.22
C PRO A 226 -17.39 -12.56 6.25
N GLU A 227 -16.28 -11.83 6.19
CA GLU A 227 -16.09 -10.74 5.22
C GLU A 227 -16.07 -11.26 3.78
N TYR A 228 -15.47 -12.44 3.59
CA TYR A 228 -15.36 -13.11 2.29
C TYR A 228 -15.99 -14.51 2.40
N PRO A 229 -16.97 -14.85 1.55
CA PRO A 229 -17.60 -16.16 1.59
C PRO A 229 -16.69 -17.24 0.99
N ALA A 230 -16.74 -18.46 1.54
CA ALA A 230 -15.87 -19.57 1.13
C ALA A 230 -15.93 -19.89 -0.39
N PRO A 231 -17.09 -19.88 -1.07
CA PRO A 231 -17.14 -20.11 -2.52
C PRO A 231 -16.36 -19.08 -3.34
N ALA A 232 -16.33 -17.81 -2.90
CA ALA A 232 -15.59 -16.75 -3.60
C ALA A 232 -14.08 -16.91 -3.42
N LEU A 233 -13.63 -17.29 -2.22
CA LEU A 233 -12.24 -17.63 -1.93
C LEU A 233 -11.79 -18.84 -2.77
N ALA A 234 -12.56 -19.93 -2.75
CA ALA A 234 -12.27 -21.15 -3.51
C ALA A 234 -12.15 -20.88 -5.02
N ALA A 235 -13.03 -20.04 -5.58
CA ALA A 235 -12.97 -19.65 -6.98
C ALA A 235 -11.67 -18.90 -7.35
N ALA A 236 -11.13 -18.10 -6.42
CA ALA A 236 -9.86 -17.42 -6.63
C ALA A 236 -8.66 -18.36 -6.44
N PHE A 237 -8.71 -19.28 -5.47
CA PHE A 237 -7.65 -20.25 -5.22
C PHE A 237 -7.44 -21.18 -6.41
N LYS A 238 -8.53 -21.60 -7.05
CA LYS A 238 -8.50 -22.38 -8.29
C LYS A 238 -7.76 -21.68 -9.43
N GLN A 239 -7.73 -20.34 -9.47
CA GLN A 239 -7.00 -19.59 -10.50
C GLN A 239 -5.47 -19.59 -10.30
N VAL A 240 -4.99 -19.94 -9.10
CA VAL A 240 -3.58 -19.94 -8.73
C VAL A 240 -3.07 -21.29 -8.26
N ASP A 241 -3.88 -22.35 -8.41
CA ASP A 241 -3.54 -23.72 -7.99
C ASP A 241 -3.12 -23.81 -6.53
N LEU A 242 -3.87 -23.11 -5.66
CA LEU A 242 -3.69 -23.20 -4.21
C LEU A 242 -4.69 -24.23 -3.65
N ASP A 243 -4.16 -25.23 -2.96
CA ASP A 243 -4.95 -26.16 -2.16
C ASP A 243 -5.08 -25.64 -0.72
N PRO A 244 -6.29 -25.34 -0.22
CA PRO A 244 -6.50 -24.87 1.14
C PRO A 244 -6.85 -26.00 2.13
N SER A 245 -6.73 -27.27 1.73
CA SER A 245 -7.18 -28.43 2.51
C SER A 245 -6.55 -28.48 3.91
N ASP A 246 -5.26 -28.19 4.01
CA ASP A 246 -4.47 -28.20 5.26
C ASP A 246 -4.65 -26.92 6.10
N TRP A 247 -5.33 -25.89 5.59
CA TRP A 247 -5.45 -24.60 6.30
C TRP A 247 -6.48 -24.60 7.43
N LEU A 248 -7.35 -25.62 7.47
CA LEU A 248 -8.35 -25.84 8.50
C LEU A 248 -7.84 -26.76 9.63
N ASP A 249 -6.68 -27.38 9.43
CA ASP A 249 -6.09 -28.29 10.40
C ASP A 249 -5.65 -27.53 11.66
N ALA A 250 -5.69 -28.24 12.79
CA ALA A 250 -5.19 -27.72 14.05
C ALA A 250 -3.69 -27.37 13.94
N PRO A 251 -3.24 -26.26 14.53
CA PRO A 251 -1.82 -25.90 14.54
C PRO A 251 -1.01 -26.96 15.28
N LYS A 252 0.15 -27.33 14.71
CA LYS A 252 1.03 -28.39 15.26
C LYS A 252 1.62 -28.07 16.63
N THR A 253 1.72 -26.79 16.97
CA THR A 253 2.30 -26.29 18.21
C THR A 253 1.30 -25.34 18.85
N LEU A 254 0.86 -25.67 20.07
CA LEU A 254 -0.10 -24.88 20.83
C LEU A 254 0.43 -24.68 22.25
N ASP A 255 0.27 -23.46 22.75
CA ASP A 255 0.66 -23.08 24.12
C ASP A 255 -0.42 -23.46 25.17
N GLY A 256 -1.54 -24.06 24.75
CA GLY A 256 -2.67 -24.39 25.60
C GLY A 256 -3.50 -25.59 25.10
N SER A 257 -4.43 -26.07 25.93
CA SER A 257 -5.30 -27.22 25.60
C SER A 257 -6.48 -26.87 24.70
N LEU A 258 -6.74 -25.58 24.51
CA LEU A 258 -7.77 -25.04 23.63
C LEU A 258 -7.13 -24.09 22.61
N TYR A 259 -7.73 -23.96 21.43
CA TYR A 259 -7.30 -23.01 20.42
C TYR A 259 -8.47 -22.39 19.68
N CYS A 260 -8.24 -21.21 19.08
CA CYS A 260 -9.20 -20.58 18.20
C CYS A 260 -9.00 -21.06 16.75
N PRO A 261 -10.03 -21.62 16.08
CA PRO A 261 -9.89 -22.11 14.71
C PRO A 261 -9.80 -21.00 13.66
N CYS A 262 -9.88 -19.71 14.04
CA CYS A 262 -9.70 -18.58 13.12
C CYS A 262 -8.26 -18.01 13.18
N CYS A 263 -7.79 -17.62 14.37
CA CYS A 263 -6.48 -16.99 14.56
C CYS A 263 -5.37 -17.98 14.97
N HIS A 264 -5.72 -19.21 15.35
CA HIS A 264 -4.80 -20.24 15.87
C HIS A 264 -4.10 -19.87 17.19
N SER A 265 -4.56 -18.84 17.91
CA SER A 265 -4.08 -18.55 19.26
C SER A 265 -4.48 -19.67 20.22
N GLY A 266 -3.55 -20.09 21.08
CA GLY A 266 -3.78 -21.03 22.17
C GLY A 266 -4.39 -20.35 23.39
N TYR A 267 -5.21 -21.10 24.14
CA TYR A 267 -5.92 -20.64 25.33
C TYR A 267 -5.83 -21.71 26.43
N THR A 268 -5.79 -21.24 27.67
CA THR A 268 -5.94 -22.07 28.86
C THR A 268 -7.38 -21.96 29.40
N PRO A 269 -7.94 -23.04 29.98
CA PRO A 269 -9.21 -22.98 30.69
C PRO A 269 -9.19 -21.89 31.78
N PRO A 270 -10.30 -21.18 32.05
CA PRO A 270 -11.69 -21.50 31.65
C PRO A 270 -12.21 -20.73 30.43
N ALA A 271 -11.35 -20.15 29.59
CA ALA A 271 -11.80 -19.43 28.40
C ALA A 271 -12.61 -20.36 27.47
N THR A 272 -13.79 -19.92 27.04
CA THR A 272 -14.67 -20.68 26.13
C THR A 272 -14.76 -20.06 24.74
N HIS A 273 -14.42 -18.77 24.61
CA HIS A 273 -14.53 -18.01 23.38
C HIS A 273 -13.27 -17.17 23.13
N CYS A 274 -12.95 -16.96 21.85
CA CYS A 274 -11.85 -16.10 21.43
C CYS A 274 -12.21 -14.62 21.55
N ALA A 275 -11.41 -13.85 22.30
CA ALA A 275 -11.57 -12.40 22.43
C ALA A 275 -11.30 -11.65 21.11
N ASP A 276 -10.37 -12.14 20.29
CA ASP A 276 -9.94 -11.45 19.06
C ASP A 276 -10.87 -11.74 17.87
N CYS A 277 -11.41 -12.95 17.79
CA CYS A 277 -12.24 -13.41 16.66
C CYS A 277 -13.74 -13.24 16.88
N LYS A 278 -14.16 -12.23 17.66
CA LYS A 278 -15.58 -11.90 17.88
C LYS A 278 -16.39 -13.04 18.52
N GLY A 279 -15.80 -13.76 19.47
CA GLY A 279 -16.51 -14.77 20.24
C GLY A 279 -16.68 -16.11 19.51
N VAL A 280 -15.72 -16.50 18.68
CA VAL A 280 -15.67 -17.88 18.14
C VAL A 280 -15.40 -18.85 19.27
N GLU A 281 -16.15 -19.96 19.32
CA GLU A 281 -15.96 -21.05 20.30
C GLU A 281 -14.57 -21.69 20.15
N LEU A 282 -13.94 -21.98 21.28
CA LEU A 282 -12.62 -22.58 21.31
C LEU A 282 -12.71 -24.10 21.14
N VAL A 283 -11.81 -24.66 20.33
CA VAL A 283 -11.76 -26.09 20.01
C VAL A 283 -10.61 -26.73 20.80
N LYS A 284 -10.77 -27.99 21.21
CA LYS A 284 -9.68 -28.76 21.82
C LYS A 284 -8.66 -29.14 20.75
N ALA A 285 -7.39 -28.97 21.10
CA ALA A 285 -6.25 -29.39 20.28
C ALA A 285 -6.27 -30.89 19.99
#